data_AF-A0A835BFM1-F1
#
_entry.id   AF-A0A835BFM1-F1
#
_cell.length_a   1.000
_cell.length_b   1.000
_cell.length_c   1.000
_cell.angle_alpha   90.00
_cell.angle_beta   90.00
_cell.angle_gamma   90.00
#
_symmetry.space_group_name_H-M   'P 1'
#
loop_
_entity.id
_entity.type
_entity.pdbx_description
1 polymer ?
#
loop_
_entity_poly.entity_id
_entity_poly.type
_entity_poly.pdbx_seq_one_letter_code
_entity_poly.pdbx_strand_id
1 'polypeptide(L)'
;MYTTKPLSLFKSHPEAAAEPPPEGRNAGYLIVKSVRDEEDDEITCLDPTRRILGLPFPQNRVLGVLNGKFYVPIMFVPVPDQPLASNRYYIVAASGNCKGLVMACSREEDMTMCCFCKCIPDAAPRPFDPADVYQQIEIVQSQHKRGWFTARSVAADGFPPSTYRSKYWKVYDCESKKKIVLGEGPGLHVALRSRRLADGVPGAAMAAVGRGAFYEVVLEQRWEPVHGDAVRQVDDNSKLASKKVLIGGSAEAKLEVGNSRDGTAYMWFVAATTGQRVGVCTTVWERMLWEETQGGWVDEEKDAGSVADGSVVLVERFVVKRMDGSVVVAFDFVHHNTTKAVLVV
;
A
#
# COMPACT_ATOMS: atom_id res chain seq x y z
N MET A 1 -3.50 0.97 3.05
CA MET A 1 -3.60 -0.50 2.94
C MET A 1 -4.68 -0.83 1.93
N TYR A 2 -4.47 -1.88 1.12
CA TYR A 2 -5.41 -2.20 0.05
C TYR A 2 -6.08 -3.57 0.24
N THR A 3 -7.31 -3.69 -0.24
CA THR A 3 -8.05 -4.95 -0.39
C THR A 3 -8.09 -5.31 -1.87
N THR A 4 -7.91 -6.58 -2.22
CA THR A 4 -7.95 -7.01 -3.61
C THR A 4 -9.37 -7.32 -4.07
N LYS A 5 -9.71 -6.98 -5.31
CA LYS A 5 -10.97 -7.34 -5.97
C LYS A 5 -10.68 -7.84 -7.39
N PRO A 6 -11.44 -8.83 -7.91
CA PRO A 6 -11.24 -9.30 -9.27
C PRO A 6 -11.75 -8.27 -10.29
N LEU A 7 -11.07 -8.13 -11.43
CA LEU A 7 -11.48 -7.22 -12.50
C LEU A 7 -12.88 -7.54 -13.05
N SER A 8 -13.22 -8.84 -13.11
CA SER A 8 -14.52 -9.32 -13.57
C SER A 8 -15.71 -8.79 -12.77
N LEU A 9 -15.52 -8.47 -11.47
CA LEU A 9 -16.54 -7.85 -10.63
C LEU A 9 -16.97 -6.50 -11.22
N PHE A 10 -16.00 -5.63 -11.52
CA PHE A 10 -16.28 -4.29 -12.05
C PHE A 10 -16.76 -4.28 -13.49
N LYS A 11 -16.43 -5.33 -14.27
CA LYS A 11 -16.99 -5.51 -15.61
C LYS A 11 -18.47 -5.88 -15.57
N SER A 12 -18.86 -6.74 -14.64
CA SER A 12 -20.24 -7.22 -14.50
C SER A 12 -21.13 -6.24 -13.74
N HIS A 13 -20.56 -5.53 -12.75
CA HIS A 13 -21.24 -4.59 -11.87
C HIS A 13 -20.45 -3.27 -11.83
N PRO A 14 -20.55 -2.41 -12.86
CA PRO A 14 -19.80 -1.15 -12.93
C PRO A 14 -20.04 -0.22 -11.73
N GLU A 15 -21.23 -0.29 -11.12
CA GLU A 15 -21.61 0.45 -9.91
C GLU A 15 -20.73 0.11 -8.70
N ALA A 16 -20.16 -1.09 -8.63
CA ALA A 16 -19.24 -1.49 -7.57
C ALA A 16 -17.96 -0.64 -7.55
N ALA A 17 -17.61 0.00 -8.67
CA ALA A 17 -16.47 0.92 -8.72
C ALA A 17 -16.75 2.23 -7.95
N ALA A 18 -18.01 2.61 -7.75
CA ALA A 18 -18.41 3.80 -7.01
C ALA A 18 -18.48 3.57 -5.50
N GLU A 19 -18.42 2.31 -5.05
CA GLU A 19 -18.41 1.97 -3.62
C GLU A 19 -17.16 2.56 -2.95
N PRO A 20 -17.32 3.12 -1.73
CA PRO A 20 -16.18 3.61 -0.98
C PRO A 20 -15.26 2.44 -0.60
N PRO A 21 -13.95 2.69 -0.41
CA PRO A 21 -13.03 1.67 0.07
C PRO A 21 -13.42 1.18 1.48
N PRO A 22 -12.83 0.05 1.95
CA PRO A 22 -13.06 -0.47 3.28
C PRO A 22 -12.83 0.59 4.37
N GLU A 23 -13.49 0.45 5.51
CA GLU A 23 -13.44 1.43 6.59
C GLU A 23 -12.01 1.76 7.06
N GLY A 24 -11.84 2.99 7.54
CA GLY A 24 -10.58 3.53 8.03
C GLY A 24 -9.78 4.28 6.97
N ARG A 25 -8.91 5.17 7.42
CA ARG A 25 -8.08 6.01 6.54
C ARG A 25 -7.05 5.22 5.75
N ASN A 26 -6.55 5.81 4.67
CA ASN A 26 -5.59 5.26 3.74
C ASN A 26 -5.99 3.88 3.19
N ALA A 27 -7.29 3.60 3.02
CA ALA A 27 -7.80 2.34 2.49
C ALA A 27 -8.03 2.39 0.98
N GLY A 28 -7.89 1.27 0.27
CA GLY A 28 -8.15 1.26 -1.17
C GLY A 28 -8.41 -0.13 -1.73
N TYR A 29 -8.70 -0.18 -3.03
CA TYR A 29 -8.83 -1.42 -3.78
C TYR A 29 -7.64 -1.64 -4.72
N LEU A 30 -7.17 -2.88 -4.82
CA LEU A 30 -6.30 -3.35 -5.90
C LEU A 30 -7.08 -4.30 -6.78
N ILE A 31 -6.92 -4.16 -8.09
CA ILE A 31 -7.64 -4.93 -9.08
C ILE A 31 -6.74 -6.05 -9.59
N VAL A 32 -7.25 -7.28 -9.51
CA VAL A 32 -6.56 -8.49 -9.98
C VAL A 32 -7.23 -8.98 -11.24
N LYS A 33 -6.46 -9.05 -12.34
CA LYS A 33 -6.91 -9.61 -13.61
C LYS A 33 -6.70 -11.13 -13.63
N SER A 34 -7.77 -11.88 -13.86
CA SER A 34 -7.73 -13.34 -14.00
C SER A 34 -7.40 -13.78 -15.43
N VAL A 35 -7.17 -15.08 -15.63
CA VAL A 35 -6.98 -15.65 -16.99
C VAL A 35 -8.24 -15.48 -17.85
N ARG A 36 -9.43 -15.54 -17.26
CA ARG A 36 -10.70 -15.35 -17.99
C ARG A 36 -10.85 -13.93 -18.54
N ASP A 37 -10.29 -12.96 -17.84
CA ASP A 37 -10.31 -11.55 -18.25
C ASP A 37 -9.39 -11.25 -19.43
N GLU A 38 -8.52 -12.20 -19.83
CA GLU A 38 -7.59 -12.06 -20.94
C GLU A 38 -8.27 -12.22 -22.32
N GLU A 39 -9.45 -12.84 -22.37
CA GLU A 39 -10.24 -13.03 -23.61
C GLU A 39 -10.86 -11.72 -24.11
N ASP A 40 -11.07 -10.76 -23.22
CA ASP A 40 -11.63 -9.43 -23.55
C ASP A 40 -10.57 -8.46 -24.11
N ASP A 41 -9.30 -8.83 -24.07
CA ASP A 41 -8.24 -7.97 -24.59
C ASP A 41 -8.20 -8.02 -26.12
N GLU A 42 -8.11 -6.85 -26.74
CA GLU A 42 -7.93 -6.76 -28.18
C GLU A 42 -6.47 -7.11 -28.51
N ILE A 43 -6.27 -8.22 -29.24
CA ILE A 43 -4.99 -8.56 -29.85
C ILE A 43 -4.88 -7.78 -31.15
N THR A 44 -3.87 -6.91 -31.26
CA THR A 44 -3.67 -6.15 -32.50
C THR A 44 -2.87 -6.96 -33.51
N CYS A 45 -3.21 -6.84 -34.80
CA CYS A 45 -2.56 -7.57 -35.89
C CYS A 45 -1.11 -7.15 -36.17
N LEU A 46 -0.63 -6.05 -35.58
CA LEU A 46 0.71 -5.50 -35.78
C LEU A 46 1.64 -5.75 -34.58
N ASP A 47 1.09 -6.08 -33.43
CA ASP A 47 1.82 -6.32 -32.18
C ASP A 47 0.97 -7.29 -31.34
N PRO A 48 1.48 -8.51 -31.02
CA PRO A 48 0.74 -9.51 -30.25
C PRO A 48 0.44 -9.08 -28.81
N THR A 49 0.86 -7.88 -28.40
CA THR A 49 0.54 -7.31 -27.09
C THR A 49 -0.96 -7.00 -26.95
N ARG A 50 -1.50 -7.43 -25.82
CA ARG A 50 -2.91 -7.29 -25.46
C ARG A 50 -3.23 -5.86 -25.06
N ARG A 51 -4.18 -5.23 -25.73
CA ARG A 51 -4.59 -3.87 -25.42
C ARG A 51 -5.66 -3.85 -24.33
N ILE A 52 -5.45 -3.00 -23.32
CA ILE A 52 -6.43 -2.78 -22.25
C ILE A 52 -7.50 -1.80 -22.74
N LEU A 53 -8.76 -2.24 -22.71
CA LEU A 53 -9.88 -1.54 -23.34
C LEU A 53 -10.68 -0.62 -22.41
N GLY A 54 -10.49 -0.72 -21.09
CA GLY A 54 -11.25 0.09 -20.13
C GLY A 54 -10.66 0.09 -18.74
N LEU A 55 -11.30 0.87 -17.87
CA LEU A 55 -10.99 1.00 -16.45
C LEU A 55 -11.87 0.04 -15.62
N PRO A 56 -11.47 -0.31 -14.37
CA PRO A 56 -10.19 0.06 -13.73
C PRO A 56 -9.00 -0.75 -14.29
N PHE A 57 -7.79 -0.17 -14.24
CA PHE A 57 -6.58 -0.89 -14.63
C PHE A 57 -6.20 -1.98 -13.61
N PRO A 58 -5.64 -3.12 -14.04
CA PRO A 58 -5.18 -4.17 -13.12
C PRO A 58 -3.81 -3.89 -12.51
N GLN A 59 -3.60 -4.27 -11.24
CA GLN A 59 -2.35 -4.06 -10.49
C GLN A 59 -1.47 -5.31 -10.41
N ASN A 60 -1.96 -6.48 -10.85
CA ASN A 60 -1.15 -7.71 -10.95
C ASN A 60 -0.33 -7.79 -12.26
N ARG A 61 -0.22 -6.67 -12.99
CA ARG A 61 0.47 -6.54 -14.27
C ARG A 61 1.23 -5.21 -14.31
N VAL A 62 2.39 -5.19 -14.95
CA VAL A 62 2.96 -3.92 -15.40
C VAL A 62 2.43 -3.65 -16.80
N LEU A 63 1.94 -2.43 -17.00
CA LEU A 63 1.33 -2.00 -18.24
C LEU A 63 2.32 -1.15 -19.04
N GLY A 64 2.10 -1.05 -20.34
CA GLY A 64 2.89 -0.24 -21.25
C GLY A 64 2.05 0.91 -21.79
N VAL A 65 2.60 2.12 -21.74
CA VAL A 65 2.07 3.27 -22.48
C VAL A 65 3.07 3.64 -23.56
N LEU A 66 2.57 3.85 -24.77
CA LEU A 66 3.39 4.21 -25.91
C LEU A 66 3.84 5.68 -25.80
N ASN A 67 5.15 5.91 -25.79
CA ASN A 67 5.75 7.23 -25.93
C ASN A 67 6.59 7.26 -27.21
N GLY A 68 6.05 7.89 -28.26
CA GLY A 68 6.65 7.85 -29.59
C GLY A 68 6.69 6.42 -30.14
N LYS A 69 7.88 5.81 -30.18
CA LYS A 69 8.10 4.43 -30.66
C LYS A 69 8.40 3.43 -29.53
N PHE A 70 8.43 3.87 -28.27
CA PHE A 70 8.85 3.04 -27.14
C PHE A 70 7.71 2.79 -26.16
N TYR A 71 7.66 1.59 -25.61
CA TYR A 71 6.79 1.28 -24.47
C TYR A 71 7.46 1.71 -23.18
N VAL A 72 6.77 2.58 -22.41
CA VAL A 72 7.18 2.93 -21.05
C VAL A 72 6.45 1.99 -20.09
N PRO A 73 7.15 1.06 -19.42
CA PRO A 73 6.52 0.13 -18.49
C PRO A 73 6.23 0.83 -17.16
N ILE A 74 4.96 0.77 -16.76
CA ILE A 74 4.42 1.49 -15.61
C ILE A 74 3.45 0.61 -14.83
N MET A 75 3.14 1.02 -13.61
CA MET A 75 2.01 0.51 -12.84
C MET A 75 1.13 1.69 -12.43
N PHE A 76 -0.17 1.53 -12.66
CA PHE A 76 -1.17 2.46 -12.15
C PHE A 76 -1.64 1.94 -10.79
N VAL A 77 -1.35 2.67 -9.72
CA VAL A 77 -1.78 2.31 -8.36
C VAL A 77 -2.94 3.23 -7.97
N PRO A 78 -4.15 2.72 -7.71
CA PRO A 78 -5.28 3.55 -7.33
C PRO A 78 -4.96 4.40 -6.10
N VAL A 79 -5.39 5.65 -6.08
CA VAL A 79 -5.22 6.52 -4.91
C VAL A 79 -6.12 6.00 -3.78
N PRO A 80 -5.61 5.82 -2.55
CA PRO A 80 -6.42 5.38 -1.41
C PRO A 80 -7.43 6.47 -1.00
N ASP A 81 -8.39 6.09 -0.16
CA ASP A 81 -9.50 6.91 0.34
C ASP A 81 -10.39 7.50 -0.77
N GLN A 82 -10.36 6.87 -1.95
CA GLN A 82 -11.19 7.23 -3.09
C GLN A 82 -11.84 5.97 -3.68
N PRO A 83 -13.08 6.06 -4.17
CA PRO A 83 -13.68 4.97 -4.94
C PRO A 83 -12.91 4.77 -6.24
N LEU A 84 -12.93 3.56 -6.79
CA LEU A 84 -12.25 3.26 -8.07
C LEU A 84 -12.83 4.08 -9.24
N ALA A 85 -14.11 4.45 -9.19
CA ALA A 85 -14.77 5.32 -10.15
C ALA A 85 -14.17 6.73 -10.24
N SER A 86 -13.40 7.15 -9.23
CA SER A 86 -12.62 8.41 -9.32
C SER A 86 -11.54 8.35 -10.40
N ASN A 87 -11.12 7.14 -10.81
CA ASN A 87 -10.06 6.89 -11.79
C ASN A 87 -8.76 7.64 -11.48
N ARG A 88 -8.47 7.88 -10.20
CA ARG A 88 -7.24 8.53 -9.75
C ARG A 88 -6.17 7.49 -9.46
N TYR A 89 -4.98 7.72 -10.01
CA TYR A 89 -3.86 6.80 -9.89
C TYR A 89 -2.56 7.55 -9.60
N TYR A 90 -1.68 6.90 -8.83
CA TYR A 90 -0.24 7.12 -8.91
C TYR A 90 0.32 6.33 -10.09
N ILE A 91 1.16 6.97 -10.91
CA ILE A 91 1.82 6.30 -12.02
C ILE A 91 3.26 5.98 -11.62
N VAL A 92 3.54 4.71 -11.34
CA VAL A 92 4.85 4.24 -10.87
C VAL A 92 5.65 3.67 -12.03
N ALA A 93 6.88 4.14 -12.23
CA ALA A 93 7.77 3.58 -13.25
C ALA A 93 8.21 2.16 -12.85
N ALA A 94 8.05 1.19 -13.75
CA ALA A 94 8.34 -0.22 -13.47
C ALA A 94 9.74 -0.67 -13.93
N SER A 95 10.44 0.14 -14.73
CA SER A 95 11.79 -0.16 -15.23
C SER A 95 12.65 1.09 -15.42
N GLY A 96 13.90 0.88 -15.85
CA GLY A 96 14.86 1.95 -16.12
C GLY A 96 15.38 2.63 -14.86
N ASN A 97 16.01 3.79 -15.03
CA ASN A 97 16.64 4.53 -13.94
C ASN A 97 15.63 5.17 -12.98
N CYS A 98 14.38 5.32 -13.41
CA CYS A 98 13.29 5.86 -12.59
C CYS A 98 12.48 4.77 -11.89
N LYS A 99 12.90 3.50 -11.95
CA LYS A 99 12.14 2.38 -11.38
C LYS A 99 11.80 2.63 -9.91
N GLY A 100 10.52 2.51 -9.57
CA GLY A 100 9.98 2.72 -8.22
C GLY A 100 9.68 4.19 -7.88
N LEU A 101 10.05 5.14 -8.74
CA LEU A 101 9.64 6.54 -8.62
C LEU A 101 8.25 6.74 -9.23
N VAL A 102 7.58 7.77 -8.73
CA VAL A 102 6.24 8.18 -9.15
C VAL A 102 6.36 9.35 -10.11
N MET A 103 5.63 9.27 -11.22
CA MET A 103 5.51 10.38 -12.16
C MET A 103 4.73 11.53 -11.50
N ALA A 104 5.15 12.77 -11.74
CA ALA A 104 4.48 13.94 -11.21
C ALA A 104 4.01 14.87 -12.33
N CYS A 105 2.93 15.59 -12.08
CA CYS A 105 2.49 16.72 -12.89
C CYS A 105 3.46 17.89 -12.73
N SER A 106 3.76 18.56 -13.84
CA SER A 106 4.43 19.85 -13.83
C SER A 106 3.47 20.93 -13.37
N ARG A 107 3.99 22.02 -12.80
CA ARG A 107 3.18 23.15 -12.35
C ARG A 107 3.17 24.26 -13.39
N GLU A 108 2.20 25.16 -13.28
CA GLU A 108 2.18 26.36 -14.13
C GLU A 108 3.44 27.23 -13.94
N GLU A 109 4.00 27.26 -12.73
CA GLU A 109 5.27 27.95 -12.44
C GLU A 109 6.48 27.37 -13.19
N ASP A 110 6.44 26.08 -13.58
CA ASP A 110 7.51 25.42 -14.32
C ASP A 110 7.48 25.75 -15.83
N MET A 111 6.46 26.49 -16.30
CA MET A 111 6.31 26.80 -17.71
C MET A 111 7.45 27.68 -18.21
N THR A 112 8.04 27.25 -19.33
CA THR A 112 9.10 28.00 -20.01
C THR A 112 8.60 28.52 -21.35
N MET A 113 9.09 29.68 -21.75
CA MET A 113 8.88 30.18 -23.10
C MET A 113 9.94 29.60 -24.02
N CYS A 114 9.54 28.84 -25.04
CA CYS A 114 10.47 28.30 -26.04
C CYS A 114 9.84 28.36 -27.43
N CYS A 115 10.60 28.86 -28.42
CA CYS A 115 10.18 28.97 -29.83
C CYS A 115 8.80 29.65 -30.04
N PHE A 116 8.53 30.75 -29.32
CA PHE A 116 7.24 31.48 -29.34
C PHE A 116 6.01 30.67 -28.85
N CYS A 117 6.23 29.51 -28.22
CA CYS A 117 5.22 28.67 -27.61
C CYS A 117 5.41 28.59 -26.09
N LYS A 118 4.31 28.39 -25.35
CA LYS A 118 4.37 27.97 -23.95
C LYS A 118 4.76 26.49 -23.91
N CYS A 119 5.97 26.20 -23.42
CA CYS A 119 6.47 24.85 -23.26
C CYS A 119 6.40 24.46 -21.79
N ILE A 120 5.71 23.35 -21.52
CA ILE A 120 5.57 22.81 -20.18
C ILE A 120 6.52 21.61 -20.08
N PRO A 121 7.73 21.79 -19.53
CA PRO A 121 8.67 20.69 -19.35
C PRO A 121 8.07 19.66 -18.38
N ASP A 122 8.39 18.38 -18.58
CA ASP A 122 7.90 17.34 -17.67
C ASP A 122 8.67 17.38 -16.36
N ALA A 123 7.94 17.38 -15.24
CA ALA A 123 8.53 17.20 -13.93
C ALA A 123 9.25 15.84 -13.85
N ALA A 124 10.42 15.82 -13.22
CA ALA A 124 11.16 14.60 -13.01
C ALA A 124 10.37 13.64 -12.10
N PRO A 125 10.39 12.32 -12.36
CA PRO A 125 9.83 11.33 -11.44
C PRO A 125 10.52 11.44 -10.08
N ARG A 126 9.76 11.30 -9.00
CA ARG A 126 10.26 11.51 -7.63
C ARG A 126 9.73 10.44 -6.66
N PRO A 127 10.30 10.32 -5.44
CA PRO A 127 9.82 9.35 -4.46
C PRO A 127 8.33 9.53 -4.17
N PHE A 128 7.66 8.42 -3.85
CA PHE A 128 6.25 8.44 -3.48
C PHE A 128 6.03 9.34 -2.27
N ASP A 129 5.11 10.29 -2.40
CA ASP A 129 4.67 11.15 -1.32
C ASP A 129 3.13 11.27 -1.36
N PRO A 130 2.41 10.70 -0.39
CA PRO A 130 0.95 10.76 -0.38
C PRO A 130 0.40 12.18 -0.20
N ALA A 131 1.18 13.13 0.33
CA ALA A 131 0.79 14.52 0.46
C ALA A 131 0.97 15.33 -0.84
N ASP A 132 1.74 14.80 -1.79
CA ASP A 132 2.03 15.46 -3.05
C ASP A 132 0.91 15.22 -4.07
N VAL A 133 -0.06 16.13 -4.09
CA VAL A 133 -1.21 16.09 -5.01
C VAL A 133 -0.80 16.02 -6.49
N TYR A 134 0.40 16.51 -6.84
CA TYR A 134 0.89 16.46 -8.22
C TYR A 134 1.29 15.05 -8.66
N GLN A 135 1.45 14.09 -7.74
CA GLN A 135 1.64 12.68 -8.09
C GLN A 135 0.31 11.97 -8.42
N GLN A 136 -0.83 12.59 -8.14
CA GLN A 136 -2.15 12.03 -8.40
C GLN A 136 -2.67 12.48 -9.76
N ILE A 137 -3.00 11.51 -10.60
CA ILE A 137 -3.47 11.74 -11.98
C ILE A 137 -4.81 11.04 -12.16
N GLU A 138 -5.81 11.78 -12.65
CA GLU A 138 -7.08 11.23 -13.07
C GLU A 138 -6.96 10.70 -14.51
N ILE A 139 -7.31 9.44 -14.73
CA ILE A 139 -7.36 8.83 -16.06
C ILE A 139 -8.79 8.90 -16.57
N VAL A 140 -8.96 9.52 -17.74
CA VAL A 140 -10.26 9.70 -18.37
C VAL A 140 -10.33 8.83 -19.61
N GLN A 141 -11.28 7.91 -19.63
CA GLN A 141 -11.55 7.09 -20.81
C GLN A 141 -12.35 7.89 -21.85
N SER A 142 -12.00 7.72 -23.13
CA SER A 142 -12.73 8.34 -24.24
C SER A 142 -14.15 7.77 -24.37
N GLN A 143 -15.14 8.66 -24.44
CA GLN A 143 -16.54 8.30 -24.68
C GLN A 143 -16.78 7.78 -26.11
N HIS A 144 -15.95 8.17 -27.07
CA HIS A 144 -16.15 7.85 -28.50
C HIS A 144 -15.32 6.65 -28.97
N LYS A 145 -14.19 6.35 -28.30
CA LYS A 145 -13.29 5.28 -28.73
C LYS A 145 -12.85 4.44 -27.53
N ARG A 146 -13.35 3.21 -27.44
CA ARG A 146 -12.95 2.25 -26.40
C ARG A 146 -11.43 1.97 -26.44
N GLY A 147 -10.82 1.81 -25.27
CA GLY A 147 -9.37 1.60 -25.11
C GLY A 147 -8.49 2.81 -25.42
N TRP A 148 -9.09 4.00 -25.55
CA TRP A 148 -8.36 5.26 -25.63
C TRP A 148 -8.56 6.06 -24.36
N PHE A 149 -7.48 6.61 -23.84
CA PHE A 149 -7.44 7.31 -22.56
C PHE A 149 -6.81 8.68 -22.72
N THR A 150 -7.15 9.59 -21.84
CA THR A 150 -6.44 10.84 -21.60
C THR A 150 -6.20 10.98 -20.09
N ALA A 151 -5.45 12.00 -19.67
CA ALA A 151 -5.15 12.23 -18.27
C ALA A 151 -5.40 13.69 -17.89
N ARG A 152 -5.81 13.90 -16.64
CA ARG A 152 -5.91 15.21 -16.00
C ARG A 152 -5.11 15.22 -14.71
N SER A 153 -4.52 16.35 -14.37
CA SER A 153 -3.95 16.50 -13.03
C SER A 153 -5.08 16.63 -12.03
N VAL A 154 -4.90 16.05 -10.85
CA VAL A 154 -5.79 16.31 -9.71
C VAL A 154 -5.53 17.70 -9.14
N ALA A 155 -4.31 18.21 -9.25
CA ALA A 155 -3.97 19.59 -8.92
C ALA A 155 -4.53 20.55 -9.99
N ALA A 156 -5.16 21.65 -9.56
CA ALA A 156 -5.83 22.58 -10.48
C ALA A 156 -4.87 23.30 -11.44
N ASP A 157 -3.64 23.55 -11.00
CA ASP A 157 -2.53 24.17 -11.72
C ASP A 157 -1.52 23.14 -12.25
N GLY A 158 -1.85 21.86 -12.16
CA GLY A 158 -0.99 20.76 -12.58
C GLY A 158 -1.22 20.34 -14.04
N PHE A 159 -0.13 19.98 -14.70
CA PHE A 159 -0.12 19.45 -16.05
C PHE A 159 0.47 18.04 -16.05
N PRO A 160 -0.28 17.00 -16.47
CA PRO A 160 0.26 15.64 -16.60
C PRO A 160 1.53 15.60 -17.46
N PRO A 161 2.40 14.60 -17.26
CA PRO A 161 3.56 14.39 -18.13
C PRO A 161 3.14 14.34 -19.61
N SER A 162 4.01 14.81 -20.49
CA SER A 162 3.75 14.99 -21.93
C SER A 162 3.16 13.76 -22.60
N THR A 163 3.63 12.56 -22.23
CA THR A 163 3.11 11.26 -22.68
C THR A 163 1.59 11.14 -22.47
N TYR A 164 1.06 11.69 -21.39
CA TYR A 164 -0.35 11.60 -21.01
C TYR A 164 -1.17 12.85 -21.37
N ARG A 165 -0.50 13.96 -21.70
CA ARG A 165 -1.12 15.25 -22.08
C ARG A 165 -1.70 15.26 -23.50
N SER A 166 -1.25 14.34 -24.36
CA SER A 166 -1.76 14.18 -25.72
C SER A 166 -3.26 13.82 -25.73
N LYS A 167 -3.98 14.18 -26.80
CA LYS A 167 -5.46 14.05 -26.86
C LYS A 167 -5.94 12.64 -26.53
N TYR A 168 -5.24 11.60 -26.99
CA TYR A 168 -5.55 10.21 -26.62
C TYR A 168 -4.32 9.31 -26.71
N TRP A 169 -4.19 8.41 -25.74
CA TRP A 169 -3.17 7.35 -25.68
C TRP A 169 -3.81 5.99 -25.39
N LYS A 170 -3.02 4.92 -25.52
CA LYS A 170 -3.44 3.53 -25.36
C LYS A 170 -2.59 2.84 -24.30
N VAL A 171 -3.17 1.82 -23.66
CA VAL A 171 -2.52 0.99 -22.66
C VAL A 171 -2.44 -0.44 -23.15
N TYR A 172 -1.30 -1.05 -22.93
CA TYR A 172 -1.00 -2.41 -23.33
C TYR A 172 -0.58 -3.22 -22.11
N ASP A 173 -0.96 -4.50 -22.05
CA ASP A 173 -0.33 -5.44 -21.13
C ASP A 173 1.08 -5.70 -21.65
N CYS A 174 2.09 -5.26 -20.91
CA CYS A 174 3.46 -5.66 -21.19
C CYS A 174 3.54 -7.13 -20.77
N GLU A 175 3.56 -8.05 -21.74
CA GLU A 175 3.82 -9.48 -21.51
C GLU A 175 5.25 -9.69 -20.99
N SER A 176 5.51 -9.24 -19.77
CA SER A 176 6.64 -9.72 -19.00
C SER A 176 6.31 -11.14 -18.61
N LYS A 177 7.21 -12.08 -18.89
CA LYS A 177 7.09 -13.51 -18.49
C LYS A 177 6.97 -13.71 -16.96
N LYS A 178 6.94 -12.63 -16.18
CA LYS A 178 6.83 -12.60 -14.71
C LYS A 178 5.55 -11.84 -14.34
N LYS A 179 4.42 -12.56 -14.28
CA LYS A 179 3.20 -12.01 -13.69
C LYS A 179 3.50 -11.59 -12.25
N ILE A 180 2.98 -10.44 -11.81
CA ILE A 180 3.05 -10.07 -10.40
C ILE A 180 2.05 -10.95 -9.69
N VAL A 181 2.53 -11.80 -8.77
CA VAL A 181 1.66 -12.60 -7.92
C VAL A 181 1.03 -11.65 -6.91
N LEU A 182 -0.25 -11.32 -7.13
CA LEU A 182 -1.12 -10.70 -6.14
C LEU A 182 -2.18 -11.75 -5.79
N GLY A 183 -2.11 -12.28 -4.57
CA GLY A 183 -3.13 -13.18 -4.03
C GLY A 183 -4.39 -12.44 -3.63
N GLU A 184 -5.39 -13.18 -3.15
CA GLU A 184 -6.55 -12.59 -2.51
C GLU A 184 -6.16 -11.97 -1.16
N GLY A 185 -6.27 -10.65 -1.06
CA GLY A 185 -6.23 -9.90 0.19
C GLY A 185 -7.65 -9.44 0.53
N PRO A 186 -8.43 -10.21 1.31
CA PRO A 186 -9.84 -9.91 1.60
C PRO A 186 -10.07 -8.68 2.48
N GLY A 187 -8.98 -8.05 2.97
CA GLY A 187 -9.03 -6.99 3.97
C GLY A 187 -9.07 -7.55 5.39
N LEU A 188 -9.12 -6.69 6.39
CA LEU A 188 -9.17 -7.12 7.79
C LEU A 188 -10.57 -7.63 8.15
N HIS A 189 -10.67 -8.87 8.63
CA HIS A 189 -11.93 -9.45 9.10
C HIS A 189 -12.23 -9.02 10.55
N VAL A 190 -12.98 -7.91 10.71
CA VAL A 190 -13.39 -7.36 12.02
C VAL A 190 -14.02 -8.42 12.93
N ALA A 191 -14.93 -9.24 12.40
CA ALA A 191 -15.61 -10.29 13.18
C ALA A 191 -14.67 -11.40 13.70
N LEU A 192 -13.62 -11.75 12.95
CA LEU A 192 -12.61 -12.72 13.41
C LEU A 192 -11.72 -12.11 14.49
N ARG A 193 -11.38 -10.81 14.36
CA ARG A 193 -10.60 -10.08 15.35
C ARG A 193 -11.33 -9.92 16.69
N SER A 194 -12.66 -9.75 16.66
CA SER A 194 -13.50 -9.68 17.88
C SER A 194 -13.77 -11.05 18.50
N ARG A 195 -13.44 -12.16 17.83
CA ARG A 195 -13.67 -13.51 18.35
C ARG A 195 -12.59 -13.83 19.37
N ARG A 196 -13.00 -14.20 20.59
CA ARG A 196 -12.08 -14.79 21.59
C ARG A 196 -11.42 -16.01 20.95
N LEU A 197 -10.14 -15.91 20.60
CA LEU A 197 -9.35 -17.02 20.09
C LEU A 197 -9.29 -18.10 21.18
N ALA A 198 -10.21 -19.06 21.11
CA ALA A 198 -10.00 -20.41 21.56
C ALA A 198 -9.30 -21.11 20.39
N ASP A 199 -8.08 -21.55 20.66
CA ASP A 199 -7.22 -22.38 19.85
C ASP A 199 -6.69 -21.78 18.54
N GLY A 200 -5.35 -21.66 18.53
CA GLY A 200 -4.57 -21.15 17.43
C GLY A 200 -4.70 -22.04 16.19
N VAL A 201 -5.00 -21.40 15.06
CA VAL A 201 -4.80 -21.99 13.74
C VAL A 201 -4.05 -20.98 12.89
N PRO A 202 -2.80 -21.24 12.50
CA PRO A 202 -2.12 -20.44 11.50
C PRO A 202 -2.64 -20.85 10.11
N GLY A 203 -3.48 -20.00 9.52
CA GLY A 203 -3.85 -20.11 8.11
C GLY A 203 -2.74 -19.51 7.24
N ALA A 204 -1.80 -20.35 6.81
CA ALA A 204 -0.81 -19.99 5.79
C ALA A 204 -1.12 -20.72 4.48
N ALA A 205 -1.29 -19.97 3.39
CA ALA A 205 -1.28 -20.49 2.03
C ALA A 205 0.01 -20.04 1.30
N MET A 206 0.52 -20.94 0.46
CA MET A 206 1.91 -21.09 0.03
C MET A 206 2.39 -20.16 -1.11
N ALA A 207 3.72 -20.19 -1.28
CA ALA A 207 4.64 -19.42 -2.11
C ALA A 207 4.44 -19.38 -3.64
N ALA A 208 4.92 -18.30 -4.28
CA ALA A 208 5.91 -18.33 -5.37
C ALA A 208 6.47 -16.92 -5.71
N VAL A 209 7.79 -16.88 -5.99
CA VAL A 209 8.68 -15.72 -6.04
C VAL A 209 8.42 -14.72 -7.17
N GLY A 210 8.31 -13.43 -6.80
CA GLY A 210 8.47 -12.29 -7.69
C GLY A 210 8.84 -11.03 -6.89
N ARG A 211 9.71 -10.17 -7.44
CA ARG A 211 9.97 -8.84 -6.85
C ARG A 211 8.72 -7.97 -7.07
N GLY A 212 7.80 -7.99 -6.10
CA GLY A 212 6.54 -7.26 -6.18
C GLY A 212 6.68 -5.78 -5.86
N ALA A 213 5.83 -4.96 -6.46
CA ALA A 213 5.64 -3.55 -6.12
C ALA A 213 4.82 -3.34 -4.83
N PHE A 214 4.19 -4.42 -4.37
CA PHE A 214 3.32 -4.46 -3.21
C PHE A 214 3.96 -5.31 -2.11
N TYR A 215 3.49 -5.09 -0.89
CA TYR A 215 3.83 -5.89 0.29
C TYR A 215 2.55 -6.45 0.85
N GLU A 216 2.63 -7.65 1.41
CA GLU A 216 1.57 -8.23 2.21
C GLU A 216 1.72 -7.72 3.65
N VAL A 217 0.60 -7.36 4.29
CA VAL A 217 0.59 -7.01 5.71
C VAL A 217 -0.35 -7.96 6.42
N VAL A 218 0.17 -8.70 7.39
CA VAL A 218 -0.56 -9.67 8.20
C VAL A 218 -0.67 -9.17 9.63
N LEU A 219 -1.86 -9.25 10.22
CA LEU A 219 -2.06 -9.03 11.64
C LEU A 219 -2.13 -10.38 12.36
N GLU A 220 -1.20 -10.63 13.28
CA GLU A 220 -1.14 -11.81 14.12
C GLU A 220 -1.52 -11.43 15.56
N GLN A 221 -2.31 -12.26 16.24
CA GLN A 221 -2.66 -12.06 17.65
C GLN A 221 -2.13 -13.22 18.49
N ARG A 222 -1.46 -12.91 19.60
CA ARG A 222 -0.93 -13.92 20.52
C ARG A 222 -1.02 -13.45 21.97
N TRP A 223 -1.01 -14.40 22.90
CA TRP A 223 -0.97 -14.13 24.34
C TRP A 223 0.44 -14.44 24.86
N GLU A 224 1.07 -13.49 25.54
CA GLU A 224 2.41 -13.65 26.10
C GLU A 224 2.37 -13.53 27.64
N PRO A 225 3.13 -14.35 28.39
CA PRO A 225 3.18 -14.26 29.84
C PRO A 225 3.88 -12.97 30.31
N VAL A 226 3.27 -12.30 31.28
CA VAL A 226 3.87 -11.18 32.00
C VAL A 226 4.91 -11.74 32.95
N HIS A 227 6.18 -11.46 32.68
CA HIS A 227 7.26 -11.83 33.59
C HIS A 227 7.37 -10.76 34.69
N GLY A 228 7.28 -11.17 35.95
CA GLY A 228 7.13 -10.31 37.14
C GLY A 228 8.26 -9.34 37.47
N ASP A 229 9.25 -9.15 36.60
CA ASP A 229 10.42 -8.29 36.87
C ASP A 229 10.32 -6.88 36.26
N ALA A 230 9.17 -6.52 35.67
CA ALA A 230 8.94 -5.23 35.02
C ALA A 230 8.40 -4.13 35.96
N VAL A 231 8.58 -4.25 37.28
CA VAL A 231 8.27 -3.17 38.23
C VAL A 231 9.56 -2.46 38.63
N ARG A 232 10.04 -1.55 37.77
CA ARG A 232 10.77 -0.30 38.12
C ARG A 232 11.34 0.38 36.88
N GLN A 233 10.52 1.22 36.23
CA GLN A 233 10.88 2.60 35.87
C GLN A 233 9.67 3.24 35.20
N VAL A 234 9.01 4.14 35.94
CA VAL A 234 8.13 5.14 35.36
C VAL A 234 9.06 6.19 34.75
N ASP A 235 9.49 5.95 33.52
CA ASP A 235 9.96 7.01 32.64
C ASP A 235 8.80 7.40 31.73
N ASP A 236 8.75 8.68 31.37
CA ASP A 236 7.72 9.44 30.63
C ASP A 236 7.43 8.93 29.19
N ASN A 237 7.76 7.67 28.91
CA ASN A 237 7.80 7.01 27.60
C ASN A 237 6.90 5.75 27.54
N SER A 238 5.91 5.64 28.43
CA SER A 238 5.02 4.47 28.60
C SER A 238 4.32 4.01 27.30
N LYS A 239 4.00 4.95 26.39
CA LYS A 239 3.41 4.64 25.06
C LYS A 239 4.37 3.99 24.07
N LEU A 240 5.68 4.13 24.26
CA LEU A 240 6.69 3.51 23.40
C LEU A 240 7.13 2.14 23.96
N ALA A 241 7.01 1.93 25.28
CA ALA A 241 7.28 0.64 25.92
C ALA A 241 6.31 -0.46 25.45
N SER A 242 5.08 -0.11 25.06
CA SER A 242 4.11 -1.04 24.48
C SER A 242 4.31 -1.32 22.98
N LYS A 243 5.30 -0.72 22.32
CA LYS A 243 5.50 -0.85 20.86
C LYS A 243 6.92 -1.28 20.53
N LYS A 244 7.06 -2.46 19.93
CA LYS A 244 8.36 -3.03 19.54
C LYS A 244 8.46 -3.16 18.02
N VAL A 245 9.62 -2.80 17.46
CA VAL A 245 9.89 -2.87 16.02
C VAL A 245 10.98 -3.91 15.75
N LEU A 246 10.73 -4.78 14.78
CA LEU A 246 11.61 -5.91 14.44
C LEU A 246 11.93 -5.91 12.94
N ILE A 247 13.14 -5.47 12.55
CA ILE A 247 13.62 -5.55 11.17
C ILE A 247 13.98 -7.01 10.84
N GLY A 248 13.54 -7.48 9.67
CA GLY A 248 13.67 -8.88 9.26
C GLY A 248 12.86 -9.85 10.14
N GLY A 249 12.01 -9.34 11.03
CA GLY A 249 11.21 -10.12 11.97
C GLY A 249 11.92 -10.50 13.27
N SER A 250 13.21 -10.17 13.45
CA SER A 250 14.00 -10.57 14.61
C SER A 250 14.93 -9.48 15.17
N ALA A 251 15.47 -8.59 14.34
CA ALA A 251 16.39 -7.56 14.80
C ALA A 251 15.63 -6.38 15.39
N GLU A 252 15.74 -6.17 16.71
CA GLU A 252 15.13 -5.02 17.37
C GLU A 252 15.64 -3.71 16.79
N ALA A 253 14.69 -2.84 16.43
CA ALA A 253 14.95 -1.55 15.84
C ALA A 253 14.30 -0.44 16.65
N LYS A 254 14.91 0.74 16.62
CA LYS A 254 14.39 1.95 17.24
C LYS A 254 14.08 2.99 16.18
N LEU A 255 13.11 3.85 16.48
CA LEU A 255 12.80 5.02 15.66
C LEU A 255 14.04 5.93 15.61
N GLU A 256 14.45 6.30 14.41
CA GLU A 256 15.53 7.26 14.18
C GLU A 256 14.99 8.67 14.43
N VAL A 257 15.42 9.29 15.53
CA VAL A 257 15.03 10.66 15.91
C VAL A 257 16.07 11.64 15.35
N GLY A 258 15.72 12.35 14.28
CA GLY A 258 16.62 13.34 13.66
C GLY A 258 16.05 13.96 12.37
N ASN A 259 16.64 15.07 11.93
CA ASN A 259 16.29 15.78 10.69
C ASN A 259 16.57 14.90 9.46
N SER A 260 15.61 14.05 9.11
CA SER A 260 15.61 13.24 7.91
C SER A 260 15.74 14.15 6.67
N ARG A 261 16.75 13.91 5.83
CA ARG A 261 16.85 14.48 4.48
C ARG A 261 15.73 13.98 3.55
N ASP A 262 15.01 12.93 3.95
CA ASP A 262 14.05 12.19 3.12
C ASP A 262 12.59 12.66 3.30
N GLY A 263 12.37 13.84 3.89
CA GLY A 263 11.03 14.43 4.09
C GLY A 263 10.22 13.78 5.21
N THR A 264 9.04 14.34 5.51
CA THR A 264 8.14 13.91 6.60
C THR A 264 7.26 12.71 6.23
N ALA A 265 7.36 12.18 5.01
CA ALA A 265 6.48 11.13 4.51
C ALA A 265 6.81 9.73 5.04
N TYR A 266 7.99 9.53 5.64
CA TYR A 266 8.47 8.23 6.13
C TYR A 266 8.97 8.30 7.57
N MET A 267 8.64 7.28 8.36
CA MET A 267 9.25 6.98 9.65
C MET A 267 10.38 5.97 9.45
N TRP A 268 11.57 6.31 9.92
CA TRP A 268 12.76 5.50 9.73
C TRP A 268 13.11 4.74 11.01
N PHE A 269 13.35 3.44 10.87
CA PHE A 269 13.75 2.56 11.96
C PHE A 269 15.12 1.99 11.67
N VAL A 270 15.98 1.96 12.68
CA VAL A 270 17.34 1.43 12.58
C VAL A 270 17.54 0.35 13.64
N ALA A 271 18.01 -0.82 13.20
CA ALA A 271 18.43 -1.90 14.09
C ALA A 271 19.81 -1.56 14.66
N ALA A 272 19.92 -1.44 15.99
CA ALA A 272 21.16 -1.04 16.65
C ALA A 272 22.28 -2.07 16.45
N THR A 273 21.91 -3.35 16.35
CA THR A 273 22.87 -4.47 16.24
C THR A 273 23.41 -4.68 14.83
N THR A 274 22.60 -4.44 13.80
CA THR A 274 22.96 -4.71 12.39
C THR A 274 23.20 -3.43 11.57
N GLY A 275 22.81 -2.26 12.09
CA GLY A 275 22.80 -1.00 11.34
C GLY A 275 21.79 -0.96 10.19
N GLN A 276 20.95 -1.99 10.04
CA GLN A 276 19.95 -2.04 8.98
C GLN A 276 18.88 -0.98 9.24
N ARG A 277 18.50 -0.28 8.16
CA ARG A 277 17.52 0.80 8.17
C ARG A 277 16.31 0.46 7.31
N VAL A 278 15.10 0.70 7.81
CA VAL A 278 13.83 0.52 7.08
C VAL A 278 12.98 1.77 7.25
N GLY A 279 12.44 2.28 6.14
CA GLY A 279 11.49 3.38 6.13
C GLY A 279 10.07 2.86 5.95
N VAL A 280 9.14 3.30 6.79
CA VAL A 280 7.72 3.00 6.68
C VAL A 280 6.97 4.29 6.41
N CYS A 281 6.16 4.31 5.35
CA CYS A 281 5.36 5.49 5.02
C CYS A 281 4.42 5.83 6.17
N THR A 282 4.30 7.11 6.52
CA THR A 282 3.49 7.60 7.65
C THR A 282 2.02 7.17 7.51
N THR A 283 1.48 7.16 6.30
CA THR A 283 0.10 6.70 6.04
C THR A 283 -0.12 5.22 6.35
N VAL A 284 0.91 4.38 6.18
CA VAL A 284 0.87 2.95 6.56
C VAL A 284 0.96 2.81 8.08
N TRP A 285 1.84 3.57 8.72
CA TRP A 285 1.97 3.60 10.17
C TRP A 285 0.67 4.06 10.85
N GLU A 286 0.09 5.16 10.38
CA GLU A 286 -1.21 5.67 10.85
C GLU A 286 -2.33 4.65 10.64
N ARG A 287 -2.32 3.91 9.52
CA ARG A 287 -3.29 2.83 9.33
C ARG A 287 -3.10 1.72 10.34
N MET A 288 -1.87 1.28 10.62
CA MET A 288 -1.62 0.25 11.65
C MET A 288 -2.11 0.71 13.03
N LEU A 289 -1.85 1.97 13.40
CA LEU A 289 -2.35 2.58 14.64
C LEU A 289 -3.88 2.65 14.68
N TRP A 290 -4.51 3.09 13.59
CA TRP A 290 -5.97 3.12 13.48
C TRP A 290 -6.55 1.72 13.68
N GLU A 291 -5.98 0.71 13.00
CA GLU A 291 -6.42 -0.67 13.18
C GLU A 291 -6.26 -1.11 14.63
N GLU A 292 -5.11 -0.92 15.26
CA GLU A 292 -4.89 -1.26 16.67
C GLU A 292 -5.97 -0.67 17.59
N THR A 293 -6.23 0.64 17.50
CA THR A 293 -7.25 1.31 18.35
C THR A 293 -8.70 0.85 18.12
N GLN A 294 -9.07 0.44 16.91
CA GLN A 294 -10.42 -0.05 16.60
C GLN A 294 -10.70 -1.47 17.13
N GLY A 295 -9.69 -2.17 17.66
CA GLY A 295 -9.87 -3.51 18.24
C GLY A 295 -10.81 -3.57 19.45
N GLY A 296 -11.21 -2.42 20.00
CA GLY A 296 -12.11 -2.33 21.16
C GLY A 296 -11.42 -2.63 22.50
N TRP A 297 -10.11 -2.81 22.49
CA TRP A 297 -9.27 -2.95 23.68
C TRP A 297 -8.85 -1.55 24.14
N VAL A 298 -9.74 -0.89 24.87
CA VAL A 298 -9.47 0.45 25.38
C VAL A 298 -8.44 0.33 26.50
N ASP A 299 -7.42 1.19 26.45
CA ASP A 299 -6.52 1.54 27.53
C ASP A 299 -7.35 2.29 28.62
N GLU A 300 -8.42 1.66 29.15
CA GLU A 300 -9.10 2.17 30.33
C GLU A 300 -8.14 1.96 31.48
N GLU A 301 -7.61 3.08 31.96
CA GLU A 301 -6.82 3.20 33.18
C GLU A 301 -7.69 2.73 34.35
N LYS A 302 -7.78 1.42 34.55
CA LYS A 302 -8.19 0.84 35.83
C LYS A 302 -6.97 0.88 36.72
N ASP A 303 -7.16 1.51 37.88
CA ASP A 303 -6.23 1.50 39.00
C ASP A 303 -5.46 0.19 39.05
N ALA A 304 -4.13 0.30 39.05
CA ALA A 304 -3.17 -0.79 39.03
C ALA A 304 -3.40 -1.79 40.18
N GLY A 305 -4.40 -2.65 40.02
CA GLY A 305 -4.52 -3.89 40.76
C GLY A 305 -3.39 -4.78 40.27
N SER A 306 -2.40 -4.97 41.13
CA SER A 306 -1.28 -5.92 41.00
C SER A 306 -1.57 -7.02 39.99
N VAL A 307 -0.97 -6.94 38.79
CA VAL A 307 -1.00 -8.02 37.80
C VAL A 307 -0.46 -9.26 38.50
N ALA A 308 -1.32 -10.26 38.72
CA ALA A 308 -0.93 -11.47 39.42
C ALA A 308 0.15 -12.20 38.62
N ASP A 309 1.15 -12.75 39.31
CA ASP A 309 2.17 -13.61 38.73
C ASP A 309 1.49 -14.76 37.95
N GLY A 310 1.80 -14.93 36.66
CA GLY A 310 1.10 -15.85 35.75
C GLY A 310 0.01 -15.24 34.84
N SER A 311 -0.14 -13.91 34.83
CA SER A 311 -1.01 -13.20 33.87
C SER A 311 -0.43 -13.26 32.44
N VAL A 312 -1.28 -13.36 31.42
CA VAL A 312 -0.87 -13.21 30.01
C VAL A 312 -1.44 -11.92 29.42
N VAL A 313 -0.66 -11.20 28.62
CA VAL A 313 -1.05 -9.99 27.88
C VAL A 313 -1.28 -10.30 26.41
N LEU A 314 -2.22 -9.59 25.79
CA LEU A 314 -2.44 -9.66 24.34
C LEU A 314 -1.35 -8.88 23.60
N VAL A 315 -0.75 -9.49 22.58
CA VAL A 315 0.16 -8.85 21.65
C VAL A 315 -0.43 -8.94 20.24
N GLU A 316 -0.65 -7.78 19.62
CA GLU A 316 -1.02 -7.66 18.21
C GLU A 316 0.23 -7.35 17.39
N ARG A 317 0.58 -8.21 16.43
CA ARG A 317 1.77 -8.07 15.58
C ARG A 317 1.37 -7.81 14.14
N PHE A 318 1.73 -6.63 13.63
CA PHE A 318 1.68 -6.37 12.19
C PHE A 318 2.99 -6.85 11.54
N VAL A 319 2.92 -7.81 10.63
CA VAL A 319 4.06 -8.33 9.87
C VAL A 319 3.97 -7.83 8.43
N VAL A 320 4.96 -7.05 7.99
CA VAL A 320 5.09 -6.60 6.61
C VAL A 320 6.01 -7.56 5.85
N LYS A 321 5.46 -8.26 4.87
CA LYS A 321 6.13 -9.27 4.07
C LYS A 321 6.29 -8.81 2.63
N ARG A 322 7.44 -9.11 2.03
CA ARG A 322 7.58 -9.08 0.56
C ARG A 322 6.67 -10.14 -0.05
N MET A 323 6.34 -9.99 -1.32
CA MET A 323 5.55 -11.01 -2.04
C MET A 323 6.25 -12.37 -2.17
N ASP A 324 7.55 -12.47 -1.88
CA ASP A 324 8.27 -13.76 -1.77
C ASP A 324 8.13 -14.43 -0.38
N GLY A 325 7.36 -13.82 0.53
CA GLY A 325 7.14 -14.29 1.90
C GLY A 325 8.17 -13.81 2.92
N SER A 326 9.27 -13.18 2.50
CA SER A 326 10.29 -12.67 3.43
C SER A 326 9.77 -11.49 4.25
N VAL A 327 10.02 -11.51 5.55
CA VAL A 327 9.65 -10.42 6.46
C VAL A 327 10.59 -9.24 6.27
N VAL A 328 10.03 -8.04 6.11
CA VAL A 328 10.80 -6.78 6.04
C VAL A 328 10.88 -6.15 7.42
N VAL A 329 9.72 -5.96 8.05
CA VAL A 329 9.60 -5.36 9.38
C VAL A 329 8.34 -5.92 10.04
N ALA A 330 8.38 -6.03 11.36
CA ALA A 330 7.19 -6.29 12.16
C ALA A 330 7.06 -5.28 13.30
N PHE A 331 5.82 -5.03 13.70
CA PHE A 331 5.45 -4.11 14.77
C PHE A 331 4.59 -4.87 15.77
N ASP A 332 5.09 -5.06 16.98
CA ASP A 332 4.33 -5.64 18.10
C ASP A 332 3.73 -4.52 18.93
N PHE A 333 2.42 -4.60 19.16
CA PHE A 333 1.62 -3.74 20.03
C PHE A 333 1.19 -4.57 21.24
N VAL A 334 1.69 -4.22 22.43
CA VAL A 334 1.44 -4.93 23.68
C VAL A 334 0.31 -4.23 24.44
N HIS A 335 -0.80 -4.95 24.64
CA HIS A 335 -1.99 -4.45 25.30
C HIS A 335 -1.95 -4.77 26.80
N HIS A 336 -1.26 -3.94 27.58
CA HIS A 336 -1.02 -4.18 29.02
C HIS A 336 -2.31 -4.28 29.86
N ASN A 337 -3.40 -3.61 29.46
CA ASN A 337 -4.66 -3.63 30.21
C ASN A 337 -5.59 -4.79 29.80
N THR A 338 -5.18 -5.60 28.81
CA THR A 338 -5.92 -6.78 28.38
C THR A 338 -5.19 -8.03 28.87
N THR A 339 -5.48 -8.42 30.11
CA THR A 339 -4.92 -9.63 30.74
C THR A 339 -5.92 -10.77 30.81
N LYS A 340 -5.43 -12.01 30.69
CA LYS A 340 -6.17 -13.21 31.09
C LYS A 340 -5.45 -13.87 32.27
N ALA A 341 -6.20 -14.28 33.28
CA ALA A 341 -5.71 -15.18 34.30
C ALA A 341 -5.58 -16.58 33.70
N VAL A 342 -4.39 -17.16 33.77
CA VAL A 342 -4.21 -18.58 33.45
C VAL A 342 -4.59 -19.38 34.70
N LEU A 343 -5.74 -20.06 34.65
CA LEU A 343 -6.07 -21.09 35.64
C LEU A 343 -5.14 -22.27 35.39
N VAL A 344 -4.10 -22.37 36.21
CA VAL A 344 -3.32 -23.61 36.34
C VAL A 344 -4.22 -24.58 37.11
N VAL A 345 -4.77 -25.58 36.42
CA VAL A 345 -5.55 -26.68 37.03
C VAL A 345 -4.61 -27.83 37.36
#